data_AF-A0A8T3R8S8-F1
#
_entry.id   AF-A0A8T3R8S8-F1
#
_cell.length_a   1.000
_cell.length_b   1.000
_cell.length_c   1.000
_cell.angle_alpha   90.00
_cell.angle_beta   90.00
_cell.angle_gamma   90.00
#
_symmetry.space_group_name_H-M   'P 1'
#
loop_
_entity.id
_entity.type
_entity.pdbx_description
1 polymer ?
#
loop_
_entity_poly.entity_id
_entity_poly.type
_entity_poly.pdbx_seq_one_letter_code
_entity_poly.pdbx_strand_id
1 'polypeptide(L)' 'MKLGLLTAPFAETPLSEVAEWTAANGFESIEI' A
#
# COMPACT_ATOMS: atom_id res chain seq x y z
N MET A 1 -6.87 -13.34 9.25
CA MET A 1 -6.75 -11.86 9.17
C MET A 1 -5.93 -11.55 7.93
N LYS A 2 -6.35 -10.60 7.08
CA LYS A 2 -5.55 -10.14 5.94
C LYS A 2 -4.70 -8.95 6.40
N LEU A 3 -3.38 -9.01 6.14
CA LEU A 3 -2.49 -7.89 6.43
C LEU A 3 -2.49 -6.93 5.24
N GLY A 4 -2.63 -5.63 5.52
CA GLY A 4 -2.62 -4.57 4.53
C GLY A 4 -1.58 -3.50 4.81
N LEU A 5 -1.26 -2.69 3.81
CA LEU A 5 -0.37 -1.53 3.95
C LEU A 5 -1.18 -0.26 4.26
N LEU A 6 -0.83 0.44 5.33
CA LEU A 6 -1.39 1.76 5.67
C LEU A 6 -0.71 2.85 4.85
N THR A 7 -1.47 3.66 4.10
CA THR A 7 -0.89 4.69 3.22
C THR A 7 -0.52 5.99 3.94
N ALA A 8 -1.01 6.21 5.16
CA ALA A 8 -0.75 7.44 5.93
C ALA A 8 0.74 7.86 6.02
N PRO A 9 1.73 6.96 6.15
CA PRO A 9 3.15 7.33 6.14
C PRO A 9 3.69 7.80 4.78
N PHE A 10 2.94 7.61 3.69
CA PHE A 10 3.36 7.85 2.31
C PHE A 10 2.57 8.99 1.64
N ALA A 11 2.17 10.02 2.40
CA ALA A 11 1.25 11.07 1.95
C ALA A 11 1.71 11.85 0.70
N GLU A 12 3.02 11.92 0.44
CA GLU A 12 3.58 12.59 -0.74
C GLU A 12 3.84 11.62 -1.91
N THR A 13 3.69 10.32 -1.70
CA THR A 13 3.90 9.30 -2.73
C THR A 13 2.60 9.08 -3.51
N PRO A 14 2.61 9.08 -4.86
CA PRO A 14 1.43 8.77 -5.64
C PRO A 14 0.85 7.41 -5.24
N LEU A 15 -0.48 7.35 -5.05
CA LEU A 15 -1.16 6.11 -4.63
C LEU A 15 -0.86 4.93 -5.56
N SER A 16 -0.65 5.18 -6.85
CA SER A 16 -0.27 4.15 -7.82
C SER A 16 1.07 3.49 -7.51
N GLU A 17 2.05 4.26 -7.05
CA GLU A 17 3.38 3.76 -6.70
C GLU A 17 3.33 2.95 -5.40
N VAL A 18 2.59 3.45 -4.40
CA VAL A 18 2.33 2.69 -3.17
C VAL A 18 1.63 1.37 -3.49
N ALA A 19 0.64 1.38 -4.39
CA ALA A 19 -0.10 0.17 -4.78
C ALA A 19 0.77 -0.85 -5.52
N GLU A 20 1.61 -0.40 -6.44
CA GLU A 20 2.54 -1.27 -7.17
C GLU A 20 3.54 -1.94 -6.23
N TRP A 21 4.15 -1.18 -5.32
CA TRP A 21 5.05 -1.73 -4.30
C TRP A 21 4.32 -2.71 -3.37
N THR A 22 3.11 -2.36 -2.94
CA THR A 22 2.29 -3.21 -2.05
C THR A 22 2.03 -4.57 -2.68
N ALA A 23 1.60 -4.58 -3.95
CA ALA A 23 1.36 -5.81 -4.70
C ALA A 23 2.65 -6.62 -4.90
N ALA A 24 3.77 -5.96 -5.22
CA ALA A 24 5.07 -6.62 -5.39
C ALA A 24 5.58 -7.27 -4.10
N ASN A 25 5.16 -6.79 -2.92
CA ASN A 25 5.52 -7.35 -1.61
C ASN A 25 4.51 -8.37 -1.07
N GLY A 26 3.52 -8.78 -1.89
CA GLY A 26 2.59 -9.85 -1.55
C GLY A 26 1.47 -9.44 -0.59
N PHE A 27 1.26 -8.14 -0.39
CA PHE A 27 0.11 -7.65 0.34
C PHE A 27 -1.14 -7.69 -0.54
N GLU A 28 -2.29 -8.01 0.06
CA GLU A 28 -3.55 -8.15 -0.66
C GLU A 28 -4.51 -6.97 -0.46
N SER A 29 -4.13 -6.00 0.38
CA SER A 29 -4.99 -4.85 0.69
C SER A 29 -4.18 -3.61 1.05
N ILE A 30 -4.77 -2.45 0.80
CA ILE A 30 -4.24 -1.13 1.15
C ILE A 30 -5.32 -0.40 1.96
N GLU A 31 -4.90 0.28 3.01
CA GLU A 31 -5.74 1.18 3.81
C GLU A 31 -5.35 2.63 3.48
N ILE A 32 -6.26 3.36 2.84
CA ILE A 32 -6.07 4.76 2.43
C ILE A 32 -6.17 5.65 3.66
#